data_AF-A0A1F3JWQ8-F1
#
_entry.id   AF-A0A1F3JWQ8-F1
#
_cell.length_a   1.000
_cell.length_b   1.000
_cell.length_c   1.000
_cell.angle_alpha   90.00
_cell.angle_beta   90.00
_cell.angle_gamma   90.00
#
_symmetry.space_group_name_H-M   'P 1'
#
loop_
_entity.id
_entity.type
_entity.pdbx_description
1 polymer ?
#
loop_
_entity_poly.entity_id
_entity_poly.type
_entity_poly.pdbx_seq_one_letter_code
_entity_poly.pdbx_strand_id
1 'polypeptide(L)' 'MPKSVLVTDCWPAYFNVEARTHQLCTAHLLRELVFLKDKYPLDQWAQQFSQLITDSLSLRKENKATKNKVDKVC' A
#
# COMPACT_ATOMS: atom_id res chain seq x y z
N MET A 1 -13.86 1.01 15.13
CA MET A 1 -14.67 0.86 13.89
C MET A 1 -14.66 -0.60 13.42
N PRO A 2 -15.40 -1.49 14.11
CA PRO A 2 -15.20 -2.94 13.97
C PRO A 2 -15.52 -3.54 12.59
N LYS A 3 -16.26 -2.81 11.74
CA LYS A 3 -16.67 -3.29 10.40
C LYS A 3 -15.93 -2.63 9.23
N SER A 4 -15.01 -1.69 9.49
CA SER A 4 -14.31 -0.94 8.44
C SER A 4 -12.86 -1.37 8.27
N VAL A 5 -12.30 -1.07 7.09
CA VAL A 5 -10.86 -1.09 6.85
C VAL A 5 -10.28 0.21 7.40
N LEU A 6 -9.35 0.13 8.35
CA LEU A 6 -8.64 1.29 8.87
C LEU A 6 -7.38 1.52 8.03
N VAL A 7 -7.38 2.59 7.22
CA VAL A 7 -6.25 2.96 6.37
C VAL A 7 -5.41 4.00 7.10
N THR A 8 -4.12 3.71 7.32
CA THR A 8 -3.24 4.55 8.15
C THR A 8 -1.87 4.74 7.52
N ASP A 9 -1.13 5.71 8.02
CA ASP A 9 0.27 5.99 7.71
C ASP A 9 1.27 5.12 8.49
N CYS A 10 0.82 4.01 9.11
CA CYS A 10 1.64 3.13 9.96
C CYS A 10 2.07 3.75 11.30
N TRP A 11 1.44 4.83 11.78
CA TRP A 11 1.73 5.32 13.12
C TRP A 11 1.36 4.27 14.19
N PRO A 12 2.27 3.86 15.10
CA PRO A 12 2.04 2.72 16.00
C PRO A 12 0.80 2.83 16.88
N ALA A 13 0.34 4.05 17.19
CA ALA A 13 -0.86 4.29 17.98
C ALA A 13 -2.12 3.65 17.33
N TYR A 14 -2.14 3.51 16.01
CA TYR A 14 -3.29 2.94 15.29
C TYR A 14 -3.38 1.41 15.37
N PHE A 15 -2.31 0.70 15.75
CA PHE A 15 -2.31 -0.77 15.76
C PHE A 15 -3.24 -1.37 16.82
N ASN A 16 -3.54 -0.61 17.87
CA ASN A 16 -4.45 -1.03 18.93
C ASN A 16 -5.91 -0.58 18.69
N VAL A 17 -6.17 0.13 17.59
CA VAL A 17 -7.52 0.60 17.26
C VAL A 17 -8.34 -0.55 16.69
N GLU A 18 -9.49 -0.84 17.28
CA GLU A 18 -10.39 -1.88 16.79
C GLU A 18 -10.88 -1.56 15.36
N ALA A 19 -10.52 -2.42 14.41
CA ALA A 19 -10.94 -2.37 13.01
C ALA A 19 -11.14 -3.78 12.44
N ARG A 20 -11.90 -3.91 11.34
CA ARG A 20 -12.03 -5.20 10.65
C ARG A 20 -10.70 -5.67 10.09
N THR A 21 -9.90 -4.74 9.58
CA THR A 21 -8.53 -4.96 9.11
C THR A 21 -7.81 -3.62 9.05
N HIS A 22 -6.49 -3.66 9.11
CA HIS A 22 -5.61 -2.50 8.97
C HIS A 22 -4.96 -2.53 7.59
N GLN A 23 -4.85 -1.38 6.95
CA GLN A 23 -4.20 -1.22 5.66
C GLN A 23 -3.26 -0.02 5.69
N LEU A 24 -2.11 -0.13 5.02
CA LEU A 24 -1.25 1.01 4.77
C LEU A 24 -1.84 1.93 3.71
N CYS A 25 -1.72 3.24 3.95
CA CYS A 25 -2.20 4.25 3.02
C CYS A 25 -1.29 4.30 1.79
N THR A 26 -1.78 3.80 0.66
CA THR A 26 -1.04 3.81 -0.61
C THR A 26 -0.75 5.22 -1.10
N ALA A 27 -1.61 6.21 -0.79
CA ALA A 27 -1.37 7.61 -1.13
C ALA A 27 -0.18 8.20 -0.36
N HIS A 28 -0.01 7.85 0.92
CA HIS A 28 1.18 8.23 1.70
C HIS A 28 2.42 7.53 1.14
N LEU A 29 2.36 6.22 0.87
CA LEU A 29 3.49 5.50 0.27
C LEU A 29 3.93 6.12 -1.06
N LEU A 30 3.00 6.43 -1.96
CA LEU A 30 3.31 7.07 -3.25
C LEU A 30 3.97 8.45 -3.07
N ARG A 31 3.56 9.23 -2.07
CA ARG A 31 4.20 10.53 -1.78
C ARG A 31 5.65 10.36 -1.32
N GLU A 32 5.90 9.43 -0.41
CA GLU A 32 7.26 9.12 0.06
C GLU A 32 8.14 8.60 -1.08
N LEU A 33 7.59 7.82 -1.99
CA LEU A 33 8.32 7.28 -3.14
C LEU A 33 8.75 8.36 -4.14
N VAL A 34 7.99 9.45 -4.27
CA VAL A 34 8.42 10.62 -5.06
C VAL A 34 9.71 11.20 -4.47
N PHE A 35 9.73 11.42 -3.15
CA PHE A 35 10.93 11.91 -2.47
C PHE A 35 12.11 10.95 -2.62
N LEU A 36 11.90 9.64 -2.47
CA LEU A 36 12.97 8.64 -2.61
C LEU A 36 13.54 8.60 -4.04
N LYS A 37 12.69 8.73 -5.05
CA LYS A 37 13.13 8.79 -6.45
C LYS A 37 14.01 10.02 -6.71
N ASP A 38 13.63 11.18 -6.16
CA ASP A 38 14.39 12.42 -6.32
C ASP A 38 15.71 12.37 -5.56
N LYS A 39 15.72 11.75 -4.37
CA LYS A 39 16.91 11.61 -3.53
C LYS A 39 17.90 10.56 -4.05
N TYR A 40 17.41 9.48 -4.66
CA TYR A 40 18.20 8.35 -5.13
C TYR A 40 17.92 8.05 -6.61
N PRO A 41 18.32 8.94 -7.53
CA PRO A 41 17.92 8.86 -8.95
C PRO A 41 18.47 7.64 -9.70
N LEU A 42 19.53 7.00 -9.19
CA LEU A 42 20.08 5.77 -9.75
C LEU A 42 19.38 4.51 -9.22
N ASP A 43 18.68 4.60 -8.09
CA ASP A 43 17.96 3.49 -7.49
C ASP A 43 16.59 3.32 -8.16
N GLN A 44 16.37 2.15 -8.75
CA GLN A 44 15.14 1.81 -9.45
C GLN A 44 14.03 1.33 -8.52
N TRP A 45 14.34 1.02 -7.26
CA TRP A 45 13.39 0.42 -6.33
C TRP A 45 12.16 1.32 -6.11
N ALA A 46 12.36 2.63 -5.91
CA ALA A 46 11.26 3.57 -5.67
C ALA A 46 10.33 3.68 -6.89
N GLN A 47 10.90 3.65 -8.10
CA GLN A 47 10.13 3.66 -9.35
C GLN A 47 9.35 2.36 -9.53
N GLN A 48 10.00 1.21 -9.35
CA GLN A 48 9.37 -0.11 -9.47
C GLN A 48 8.24 -0.30 -8.45
N PHE A 49 8.46 0.13 -7.20
CA PHE A 49 7.45 0.02 -6.15
C PHE A 49 6.27 0.97 -6.38
N SER A 50 6.52 2.19 -6.89
CA SER A 50 5.45 3.10 -7.32
C SER A 50 4.58 2.46 -8.41
N GLN A 51 5.22 1.85 -9.41
CA GLN A 51 4.55 1.16 -10.51
C GLN A 51 3.69 0.00 -10.00
N LEU A 52 4.22 -0.82 -9.09
CA LEU A 52 3.48 -1.93 -8.48
C LEU A 52 2.19 -1.45 -7.79
N ILE A 53 2.26 -0.36 -7.03
CA ILE A 53 1.09 0.22 -6.34
C ILE A 53 0.07 0.71 -7.37
N THR A 54 0.50 1.47 -8.39
CA THR A 54 -0.42 2.01 -9.40
C THR A 54 -1.05 0.93 -10.27
N ASP A 55 -0.30 -0.11 -10.64
CA ASP A 55 -0.80 -1.25 -11.41
C ASP A 55 -1.84 -2.03 -10.60
N SER A 56 -1.56 -2.24 -9.31
CA SER A 56 -2.51 -2.89 -8.40
C SER A 56 -3.82 -2.10 -8.28
N LEU A 57 -3.75 -0.77 -8.23
CA LEU A 57 -4.94 0.09 -8.20
C LEU A 57 -5.72 0.03 -9.52
N SER A 58 -5.04 0.06 -10.66
CA SER A 58 -5.64 -0.08 -11.99
C SER A 58 -6.33 -1.44 -12.16
N LEU A 59 -5.66 -2.54 -11.78
CA LEU A 59 -6.24 -3.89 -11.80
C LEU A 59 -7.50 -3.99 -10.94
N ARG A 60 -7.51 -3.37 -9.75
CA ARG A 60 -8.70 -3.32 -8.90
C ARG A 60 -9.83 -2.48 -9.53
N LYS A 61 -9.50 -1.32 -10.10
CA LYS A 61 -10.45 -0.45 -10.80
C LYS A 61 -11.11 -1.16 -11.99
N GLU A 62 -10.36 -1.99 -12.69
CA GLU A 62 -10.81 -2.79 -13.83
C GLU A 62 -11.49 -4.11 -13.43
N ASN A 63 -11.62 -4.41 -12.12
CA ASN A 63 -12.10 -5.69 -11.60
C ASN A 63 -11.34 -6.92 -12.12
N LYS A 64 -10.06 -6.76 -12.49
CA LYS A 64 -9.17 -7.82 -12.97
C LYS A 64 -8.29 -8.44 -11.88
N ALA A 65 -8.46 -8.02 -10.62
CA ALA A 65 -7.74 -8.61 -9.50
C ALA A 65 -8.10 -10.09 -9.34
N THR A 66 -7.10 -10.97 -9.40
CA THR A 66 -7.31 -12.41 -9.19
C THR A 66 -7.69 -12.70 -7.74
N LYS A 67 -8.59 -13.65 -7.51
CA LYS A 67 -8.99 -14.10 -6.16
C LYS A 67 -7.96 -15.04 -5.52
N ASN A 68 -6.73 -15.11 -6.06
CA ASN A 68 -5.73 -16.03 -5.55
C ASN A 68 -5.46 -15.69 -4.08
N LYS A 69 -5.70 -16.67 -3.20
CA LYS A 69 -5.27 -16.58 -1.81
C LYS A 69 -3.75 -16.53 -1.87
N VAL A 70 -3.18 -15.35 -1.62
CA VAL A 70 -1.76 -15.27 -1.27
C VAL A 70 -1.68 -15.97 0.07
N ASP A 71 -1.13 -17.18 0.08
CA ASP A 71 -0.81 -17.87 1.33
C ASP A 71 -0.03 -16.89 2.20
N LYS A 72 -0.39 -16.80 3.49
CA LYS A 72 0.25 -15.88 4.44
C LYS A 72 1.77 -16.00 4.28
N VAL A 73 2.39 -14.98 3.71
CA VAL A 73 3.84 -14.86 3.72
C VAL A 73 4.20 -14.59 5.18
N CYS A 74 4.80 -15.61 5.79
CA CYS A 74 5.47 -15.57 7.09
C CYS A 74 6.63 -14.59 7.03
#